data_AF-A0A429XWS8-F1
#
_entry.id   AF-A0A429XWS8-F1
#
_cell.length_a   1.000
_cell.length_b   1.000
_cell.length_c   1.000
_cell.angle_alpha   90.00
_cell.angle_beta   90.00
_cell.angle_gamma   90.00
#
_symmetry.space_group_name_H-M   'P 1'
#
loop_
_entity.id
_entity.type
_entity.pdbx_description
1 polymer ?
#
loop_
_entity_poly.entity_id
_entity_poly.type
_entity_poly.pdbx_seq_one_letter_code
_entity_poly.pdbx_strand_id
1 'polypeptide(L)'
;MKKIIIVLLIFPVVFLISDLSKATDIGVSLGDTKLYNELNLQSGNLLKDSVMLPEEEFNETEAEKIINRLDFLPKSVLSAINEHDVKIILFEGMLTDQPYAKHLKGKVPRGYPDTASWDDLPGAGGSQFVFVKIGSSEKGEGHGSVNLEYHELAHSLQHFSFNDGKADQKITQAWEQEASSLFPGMDYFLDYKEEYFAECFAYYFYSADTREQLKRKAPKMYTFLSSLK
;
A
#
# COMPACT_ATOMS: atom_id res chain seq x y z
N MET A 1 -33.87 -27.74 -64.48
CA MET A 1 -34.25 -27.25 -63.13
C MET A 1 -32.97 -27.08 -62.33
N LYS A 2 -32.63 -25.83 -62.00
CA LYS A 2 -31.32 -25.42 -61.48
C LYS A 2 -31.22 -25.78 -59.98
N LYS A 3 -30.16 -26.50 -59.58
CA LYS A 3 -29.82 -26.75 -58.18
C LYS A 3 -29.22 -25.47 -57.60
N ILE A 4 -29.88 -24.91 -56.57
CA ILE A 4 -29.42 -23.71 -55.86
C ILE A 4 -28.31 -24.15 -54.89
N ILE A 5 -27.11 -23.62 -55.10
CA ILE A 5 -25.98 -23.75 -54.17
C ILE A 5 -26.15 -22.68 -53.11
N ILE A 6 -26.38 -23.09 -51.86
CA ILE A 6 -26.39 -22.18 -50.70
C ILE A 6 -24.92 -21.98 -50.30
N VAL A 7 -24.36 -20.83 -50.64
CA VAL A 7 -23.06 -20.38 -50.16
C VAL A 7 -23.28 -19.78 -48.77
N LEU A 8 -22.82 -20.49 -47.73
CA LEU A 8 -22.72 -19.97 -46.37
C LEU A 8 -21.61 -18.90 -46.33
N LEU A 9 -22.00 -17.64 -46.40
CA LEU A 9 -21.15 -16.49 -46.10
C LEU A 9 -20.84 -16.50 -44.60
N ILE A 10 -19.69 -17.04 -44.22
CA ILE A 10 -19.11 -16.84 -42.89
C ILE A 10 -18.62 -15.40 -42.86
N PHE A 11 -19.40 -14.51 -42.25
CA PHE A 11 -18.90 -13.21 -41.82
C PHE A 11 -17.80 -13.45 -40.77
N PRO A 12 -16.57 -12.93 -40.94
CA PRO A 12 -15.67 -12.86 -39.82
C PRO A 12 -16.30 -11.88 -38.83
N VAL A 13 -16.79 -12.40 -37.71
CA VAL A 13 -17.08 -11.60 -36.52
C VAL A 13 -15.75 -10.98 -36.14
N VAL A 14 -15.54 -9.74 -36.56
CA VAL A 14 -14.51 -8.88 -36.00
C VAL A 14 -14.90 -8.73 -34.54
N PHE A 15 -14.27 -9.54 -33.68
CA PHE A 15 -14.21 -9.23 -32.27
C PHE A 15 -13.52 -7.87 -32.18
N LEU A 16 -14.34 -6.82 -32.11
CA LEU A 16 -13.94 -5.58 -31.50
C LEU A 16 -13.31 -5.97 -30.17
N ILE A 17 -12.01 -5.70 -30.04
CA ILE A 17 -11.26 -5.83 -28.80
C ILE A 17 -11.82 -4.75 -27.88
N SER A 18 -13.00 -4.99 -27.30
CA SER A 18 -13.57 -4.18 -26.25
C SER A 18 -13.21 -4.84 -24.92
N ASP A 19 -11.92 -4.84 -24.60
CA ASP A 19 -11.43 -5.33 -23.31
C ASP A 19 -10.19 -4.55 -22.83
N LEU A 20 -10.12 -3.26 -23.17
CA LEU A 20 -9.03 -2.36 -22.76
C LEU A 20 -9.45 -1.29 -21.74
N SER A 21 -10.60 -1.47 -21.07
CA SER A 21 -10.98 -0.67 -19.91
C SER A 21 -11.80 -1.51 -18.95
N LYS A 22 -11.16 -2.48 -18.29
CA LYS A 22 -11.60 -2.75 -16.92
C LYS A 22 -11.21 -1.51 -16.12
N ALA A 23 -12.12 -0.54 -16.06
CA ALA A 23 -12.10 0.44 -14.99
C ALA A 23 -12.08 -0.38 -13.70
N THR A 24 -10.90 -0.46 -13.09
CA THR A 24 -10.75 -1.04 -11.77
C THR A 24 -11.54 -0.11 -10.85
N ASP A 25 -12.58 -0.65 -10.24
CA ASP A 25 -13.49 0.01 -9.28
C ASP A 25 -12.74 0.33 -7.97
N ILE A 26 -11.57 0.97 -8.05
CA ILE A 26 -10.68 1.26 -6.92
C ILE A 26 -10.52 2.77 -6.71
N GLY A 27 -11.36 3.57 -7.37
CA GLY A 27 -11.36 5.01 -7.30
C GLY A 27 -10.75 5.71 -8.52
N VAL A 28 -10.54 7.02 -8.36
CA VAL A 28 -9.98 7.93 -9.37
C VAL A 28 -8.52 8.19 -9.07
N SER A 29 -7.69 8.15 -10.10
CA SER A 29 -6.27 8.48 -10.00
C SER A 29 -6.06 9.90 -9.49
N LEU A 30 -5.14 10.12 -8.55
CA LEU A 30 -4.85 11.45 -7.98
C LEU A 30 -4.66 12.50 -9.07
N GLY A 31 -3.87 12.19 -10.11
CA GLY A 31 -3.57 13.09 -11.23
C GLY A 31 -4.78 13.60 -12.01
N ASP A 32 -5.90 12.88 -11.95
CA ASP A 32 -7.15 13.23 -12.62
C ASP A 32 -8.12 14.02 -11.72
N THR A 33 -7.72 14.30 -10.47
CA THR A 33 -8.52 15.05 -9.51
C THR A 33 -8.17 16.54 -9.47
N LYS A 34 -9.09 17.36 -8.96
CA LYS A 34 -8.80 18.77 -8.66
C LYS A 34 -7.75 18.90 -7.56
N LEU A 35 -7.83 18.03 -6.55
CA LEU A 35 -6.91 18.01 -5.40
C LEU A 35 -5.44 17.98 -5.85
N TYR A 36 -5.08 17.20 -6.87
CA TYR A 36 -3.71 17.17 -7.39
C TYR A 36 -3.18 18.54 -7.84
N ASN A 37 -4.04 19.39 -8.40
CA ASN A 37 -3.64 20.74 -8.85
C ASN A 37 -3.58 21.75 -7.69
N GLU A 38 -4.20 21.43 -6.56
CA GLU A 38 -4.22 22.26 -5.35
C GLU A 38 -3.04 21.95 -4.42
N LEU A 39 -2.53 20.72 -4.47
CA LEU A 39 -1.37 20.27 -3.71
C LEU A 39 -0.05 20.76 -4.33
N ASN A 40 0.88 21.18 -3.47
CA ASN A 40 2.25 21.54 -3.87
C ASN A 40 3.22 20.35 -3.66
N LEU A 41 3.09 19.32 -4.50
CA LEU A 41 3.84 18.07 -4.39
C LEU A 41 5.20 18.17 -5.10
N GLN A 42 6.27 17.77 -4.41
CA GLN A 42 7.62 17.67 -4.96
C GLN A 42 7.77 16.50 -5.94
N SER A 43 7.08 15.40 -5.64
CA SER A 43 7.10 14.14 -6.38
C SER A 43 5.73 13.80 -6.94
N GLY A 44 4.86 14.80 -7.15
CA GLY A 44 3.47 14.61 -7.61
C GLY A 44 3.37 13.74 -8.86
N ASN A 45 4.27 13.92 -9.83
CA ASN A 45 4.32 13.12 -11.06
C ASN A 45 4.67 11.63 -10.85
N LEU A 46 5.17 11.22 -9.69
CA LEU A 46 5.36 9.81 -9.30
C LEU A 46 4.20 9.29 -8.46
N LEU A 47 3.37 10.14 -7.87
CA LEU A 47 2.21 9.73 -7.07
C LEU A 47 0.91 9.74 -7.87
N LYS A 48 0.84 10.57 -8.91
CA LYS A 48 -0.40 10.89 -9.63
C LYS A 48 -1.15 9.67 -10.18
N ASP A 49 -0.45 8.58 -10.52
CA ASP A 49 -1.02 7.36 -11.13
C ASP A 49 -1.06 6.17 -10.16
N SER A 50 -0.50 6.35 -8.95
CA SER A 50 -0.40 5.31 -7.91
C SER A 50 -1.34 5.56 -6.75
N VAL A 51 -1.67 6.82 -6.43
CA VAL A 51 -2.66 7.14 -5.40
C VAL A 51 -4.05 7.19 -6.03
N MET A 52 -4.96 6.37 -5.51
CA MET A 52 -6.37 6.32 -5.91
C MET A 52 -7.21 6.95 -4.80
N LEU A 53 -8.09 7.89 -5.19
CA LEU A 53 -9.03 8.59 -4.32
C LEU A 53 -10.46 8.06 -4.52
N PRO A 54 -11.33 8.11 -3.49
CA PRO A 54 -12.73 7.74 -3.66
C PRO A 54 -13.44 8.57 -4.74
N GLU A 55 -14.37 7.93 -5.45
CA GLU A 55 -15.28 8.64 -6.39
C GLU A 55 -16.36 9.45 -5.66
N GLU A 56 -16.78 8.96 -4.48
CA GLU A 56 -17.76 9.62 -3.61
C GLU A 56 -17.12 10.72 -2.75
N GLU A 57 -17.92 11.47 -2.00
CA GLU A 57 -17.40 12.47 -1.06
C GLU A 57 -16.54 11.82 0.03
N PHE A 58 -15.38 12.43 0.32
CA PHE A 58 -14.45 11.99 1.35
C PHE A 58 -13.85 13.19 2.07
N ASN A 59 -13.15 12.95 3.18
CA ASN A 59 -12.43 14.01 3.87
C ASN A 59 -11.15 14.41 3.13
N GLU A 60 -11.26 15.40 2.24
CA GLU A 60 -10.13 15.89 1.41
C GLU A 60 -8.95 16.40 2.25
N THR A 61 -9.20 17.02 3.41
CA THR A 61 -8.13 17.51 4.30
C THR A 61 -7.29 16.36 4.87
N GLU A 62 -7.92 15.25 5.26
CA GLU A 62 -7.19 14.08 5.75
C GLU A 62 -6.48 13.34 4.61
N ALA A 63 -7.10 13.25 3.43
CA ALA A 63 -6.48 12.70 2.23
C ALA A 63 -5.23 13.51 1.83
N GLU A 64 -5.31 14.83 1.85
CA GLU A 64 -4.17 15.73 1.61
C GLU A 64 -3.00 15.44 2.56
N LYS A 65 -3.26 15.23 3.85
CA LYS A 65 -2.20 14.89 4.82
C LYS A 65 -1.51 13.58 4.48
N ILE A 66 -2.27 12.56 4.07
CA ILE A 66 -1.72 11.27 3.64
C ILE A 66 -0.85 11.47 2.39
N ILE A 67 -1.35 12.17 1.37
CA ILE A 67 -0.63 12.41 0.11
C ILE A 67 0.66 13.20 0.36
N ASN A 68 0.60 14.25 1.17
CA ASN A 68 1.79 15.04 1.52
C ASN A 68 2.84 14.20 2.26
N ARG A 69 2.42 13.27 3.13
CA ARG A 69 3.36 12.33 3.78
C ARG A 69 4.01 11.42 2.74
N LEU A 70 3.23 10.79 1.87
CA LEU A 70 3.76 9.97 0.78
C LEU A 70 4.74 10.74 -0.14
N ASP A 71 4.50 12.03 -0.39
CA ASP A 71 5.35 12.89 -1.22
C ASP A 71 6.76 13.12 -0.64
N PHE A 72 6.92 12.96 0.69
CA PHE A 72 8.23 13.01 1.35
C PHE A 72 9.06 11.75 1.17
N LEU A 73 8.50 10.67 0.61
CA LEU A 73 9.26 9.45 0.37
C LEU A 73 10.36 9.68 -0.67
N PRO A 74 11.51 8.98 -0.54
CA PRO A 74 12.60 9.09 -1.50
C PRO A 74 12.17 8.67 -2.90
N LYS A 75 12.80 9.25 -3.92
CA LYS A 75 12.43 9.00 -5.32
C LYS A 75 12.50 7.51 -5.68
N SER A 76 13.48 6.76 -5.19
CA SER A 76 13.60 5.31 -5.43
C SER A 76 12.43 4.53 -4.88
N VAL A 77 11.88 4.93 -3.72
CA VAL A 77 10.68 4.32 -3.15
C VAL A 77 9.48 4.60 -4.05
N LEU A 78 9.28 5.87 -4.42
CA LEU A 78 8.18 6.27 -5.29
C LEU A 78 8.28 5.66 -6.70
N SER A 79 9.49 5.52 -7.24
CA SER A 79 9.73 4.82 -8.50
C SER A 79 9.41 3.34 -8.37
N ALA A 80 9.78 2.67 -7.28
CA ALA A 80 9.44 1.27 -7.05
C ALA A 80 7.92 1.03 -7.01
N ILE A 81 7.15 1.94 -6.39
CA ILE A 81 5.68 1.90 -6.41
C ILE A 81 5.16 1.87 -7.86
N ASN A 82 5.67 2.77 -8.72
CA ASN A 82 5.27 2.82 -10.13
C ASN A 82 5.75 1.60 -10.94
N GLU A 83 6.99 1.18 -10.76
CA GLU A 83 7.61 0.06 -11.48
C GLU A 83 6.88 -1.26 -11.24
N HIS A 84 6.31 -1.44 -10.04
CA HIS A 84 5.55 -2.62 -9.65
C HIS A 84 4.03 -2.42 -9.72
N ASP A 85 3.57 -1.30 -10.29
CA ASP A 85 2.15 -0.94 -10.41
C ASP A 85 1.38 -1.03 -9.08
N VAL A 86 2.04 -0.65 -7.98
CA VAL A 86 1.40 -0.58 -6.67
C VAL A 86 0.42 0.60 -6.63
N LYS A 87 -0.82 0.31 -6.25
CA LYS A 87 -1.90 1.28 -6.05
C LYS A 87 -2.16 1.49 -4.57
N ILE A 88 -2.02 2.73 -4.12
CA ILE A 88 -2.37 3.19 -2.78
C ILE A 88 -3.80 3.72 -2.84
N ILE A 89 -4.74 2.92 -2.36
CA ILE A 89 -6.17 3.20 -2.39
C ILE A 89 -6.55 3.87 -1.07
N LEU A 90 -6.86 5.16 -1.15
CA LEU A 90 -7.44 5.88 -0.04
C LEU A 90 -8.95 5.61 -0.02
N PHE A 91 -9.49 5.24 1.13
CA PHE A 91 -10.90 4.86 1.23
C PHE A 91 -11.60 5.38 2.48
N GLU A 92 -12.92 5.42 2.40
CA GLU A 92 -13.84 5.67 3.51
C GLU A 92 -14.64 4.39 3.84
N GLY A 93 -15.18 4.28 5.05
CA GLY A 93 -16.01 3.13 5.45
C GLY A 93 -15.21 1.89 5.86
N MET A 94 -15.67 0.70 5.45
CA MET A 94 -15.06 -0.60 5.80
C MET A 94 -14.04 -1.03 4.74
N LEU A 95 -12.91 -1.58 5.18
CA LEU A 95 -11.89 -2.14 4.29
C LEU A 95 -12.49 -3.22 3.38
N THR A 96 -13.33 -4.08 3.94
CA THR A 96 -13.91 -5.23 3.23
C THR A 96 -15.03 -4.87 2.26
N ASP A 97 -15.44 -3.60 2.21
CA ASP A 97 -16.34 -3.12 1.16
C ASP A 97 -15.55 -2.69 -0.09
N GLN A 98 -14.25 -2.43 0.06
CA GLN A 98 -13.35 -2.09 -1.05
C GLN A 98 -13.19 -3.27 -2.01
N PRO A 99 -13.20 -3.02 -3.33
CA PRO A 99 -12.85 -4.03 -4.32
C PRO A 99 -11.47 -4.61 -4.04
N TYR A 100 -11.30 -5.89 -4.37
CA TYR A 100 -10.14 -6.73 -4.02
C TYR A 100 -9.97 -7.06 -2.53
N ALA A 101 -10.58 -6.35 -1.58
CA ALA A 101 -10.60 -6.71 -0.15
C ALA A 101 -11.87 -7.47 0.30
N LYS A 102 -12.94 -7.51 -0.52
CA LYS A 102 -14.22 -8.20 -0.22
C LYS A 102 -14.09 -9.64 0.27
N HIS A 103 -13.07 -10.36 -0.22
CA HIS A 103 -12.82 -11.74 0.16
C HIS A 103 -12.38 -11.92 1.63
N LEU A 104 -12.04 -10.82 2.33
CA LEU A 104 -11.67 -10.80 3.75
C LEU A 104 -12.88 -10.60 4.68
N LYS A 105 -14.07 -10.35 4.14
CA LYS A 105 -15.27 -10.05 4.92
C LYS A 105 -15.57 -11.11 5.98
N GLY A 106 -15.69 -10.68 7.24
CA GLY A 106 -15.94 -11.54 8.40
C GLY A 106 -14.80 -12.50 8.77
N LYS A 107 -13.57 -12.30 8.24
CA LYS A 107 -12.39 -13.10 8.60
C LYS A 107 -11.56 -12.39 9.67
N VAL A 108 -10.90 -13.17 10.51
CA VAL A 108 -9.96 -12.68 11.51
C VAL A 108 -8.57 -12.48 10.87
N PRO A 109 -7.91 -11.33 11.09
CA PRO A 109 -6.53 -11.11 10.66
C PRO A 109 -5.54 -12.03 11.40
N ARG A 110 -4.48 -12.45 10.72
CA ARG A 110 -3.43 -13.28 11.33
C ARG A 110 -2.73 -12.49 12.46
N GLY A 111 -2.54 -13.12 13.61
CA GLY A 111 -1.88 -12.50 14.77
C GLY A 111 -2.80 -11.63 15.63
N TYR A 112 -4.07 -11.50 15.26
CA TYR A 112 -5.08 -10.77 16.05
C TYR A 112 -5.91 -11.73 16.92
N PRO A 113 -6.54 -11.23 18.00
CA PRO A 113 -7.51 -12.02 18.77
C PRO A 113 -8.72 -12.43 17.90
N ASP A 114 -9.36 -13.55 18.23
CA ASP A 114 -10.55 -14.08 17.52
C ASP A 114 -11.74 -13.09 17.46
N THR A 115 -11.73 -12.04 18.28
CA THR A 115 -12.74 -10.98 18.30
C THR A 115 -12.50 -9.89 17.26
N ALA A 116 -11.33 -9.86 16.61
CA ALA A 116 -11.01 -8.88 15.57
C ALA A 116 -11.58 -9.32 14.22
N SER A 117 -11.91 -8.35 13.36
CA SER A 117 -12.32 -8.60 11.98
C SER A 117 -11.55 -7.71 11.02
N TRP A 118 -11.24 -8.25 9.83
CA TRP A 118 -10.77 -7.44 8.70
C TRP A 118 -11.75 -6.33 8.33
N ASP A 119 -13.04 -6.49 8.66
CA ASP A 119 -14.07 -5.47 8.40
C ASP A 119 -13.75 -4.14 9.10
N ASP A 120 -13.16 -4.24 10.30
CA ASP A 120 -12.91 -3.11 11.20
C ASP A 120 -11.49 -2.53 11.07
N LEU A 121 -10.61 -3.19 10.31
CA LEU A 121 -9.23 -2.72 10.16
C LEU A 121 -9.14 -1.52 9.21
N PRO A 122 -8.31 -0.51 9.54
CA PRO A 122 -8.19 0.71 8.75
C PRO A 122 -7.26 0.55 7.54
N GLY A 123 -6.51 -0.54 7.42
CA GLY A 123 -5.61 -0.74 6.30
C GLY A 123 -5.21 -2.18 6.04
N ALA A 124 -4.61 -2.38 4.87
CA ALA A 124 -4.02 -3.65 4.46
C ALA A 124 -3.00 -3.42 3.34
N GLY A 125 -1.83 -4.03 3.48
CA GLY A 125 -0.76 -4.05 2.48
C GLY A 125 -0.31 -5.46 2.09
N GLY A 126 0.84 -5.55 1.42
CA GLY A 126 1.48 -6.81 1.02
C GLY A 126 1.06 -7.32 -0.37
N SER A 127 0.11 -6.67 -1.02
CA SER A 127 -0.29 -6.91 -2.41
C SER A 127 -0.03 -5.68 -3.28
N GLN A 128 -0.32 -5.74 -4.58
CA GLN A 128 -0.26 -4.56 -5.45
C GLN A 128 -1.25 -3.46 -5.02
N PHE A 129 -2.25 -3.80 -4.19
CA PHE A 129 -3.20 -2.86 -3.61
C PHE A 129 -2.86 -2.63 -2.13
N VAL A 130 -2.61 -1.36 -1.80
CA VAL A 130 -2.37 -0.87 -0.44
C VAL A 130 -3.61 -0.07 -0.04
N PHE A 131 -4.35 -0.54 0.95
CA PHE A 131 -5.55 0.12 1.43
C PHE A 131 -5.23 0.99 2.64
N VAL A 132 -5.64 2.25 2.59
CA VAL A 132 -5.45 3.21 3.69
C VAL A 132 -6.75 3.96 3.94
N LYS A 133 -7.33 3.79 5.13
CA LYS A 133 -8.53 4.51 5.52
C LYS A 133 -8.20 5.98 5.81
N ILE A 134 -8.95 6.87 5.17
CA ILE A 134 -8.82 8.31 5.36
C ILE A 134 -9.12 8.65 6.83
N GLY A 135 -8.26 9.49 7.43
CA GLY A 135 -8.38 9.91 8.83
C GLY A 135 -7.92 8.88 9.88
N SER A 136 -7.39 7.71 9.47
CA SER A 136 -6.93 6.66 10.38
C SER A 136 -5.40 6.48 10.38
N SER A 137 -4.66 7.53 10.03
CA SER A 137 -3.20 7.44 9.88
C SER A 137 -2.44 7.28 11.20
N GLU A 138 -2.99 7.81 12.30
CA GLU A 138 -2.29 7.93 13.56
C GLU A 138 -2.45 6.69 14.44
N LYS A 139 -1.42 6.40 15.24
CA LYS A 139 -1.45 5.28 16.17
C LYS A 139 -2.65 5.36 17.12
N GLY A 140 -3.42 4.27 17.20
CA GLY A 140 -4.61 4.17 18.04
C GLY A 140 -5.93 4.35 17.29
N GLU A 141 -5.88 4.77 16.02
CA GLU A 141 -7.06 4.89 15.14
C GLU A 141 -7.44 3.54 14.51
N GLY A 142 -7.60 2.50 15.36
CA GLY A 142 -7.95 1.14 14.93
C GLY A 142 -6.76 0.25 14.56
N HIS A 143 -5.52 0.73 14.69
CA HIS A 143 -4.29 -0.04 14.47
C HIS A 143 -3.16 0.39 15.42
N GLY A 144 -2.11 -0.43 15.52
CA GLY A 144 -1.01 -0.26 16.48
C GLY A 144 0.24 0.44 15.93
N SER A 145 0.30 0.69 14.62
CA SER A 145 1.46 1.29 13.95
C SER A 145 1.61 2.78 14.27
N VAL A 146 2.84 3.30 14.24
CA VAL A 146 3.11 4.75 14.31
C VAL A 146 2.52 5.53 13.14
N ASN A 147 2.36 4.93 11.97
CA ASN A 147 1.68 5.54 10.83
C ASN A 147 1.14 4.47 9.87
N LEU A 148 -0.16 4.54 9.58
CA LEU A 148 -0.86 3.53 8.79
C LEU A 148 -0.29 3.40 7.37
N GLU A 149 -0.31 4.48 6.59
CA GLU A 149 0.03 4.42 5.16
C GLU A 149 1.48 3.98 4.92
N TYR A 150 2.43 4.37 5.78
CA TYR A 150 3.80 3.89 5.66
C TYR A 150 3.93 2.42 6.03
N HIS A 151 3.21 1.96 7.05
CA HIS A 151 3.23 0.55 7.46
C HIS A 151 2.65 -0.34 6.36
N GLU A 152 1.45 -0.03 5.86
CA GLU A 152 0.80 -0.84 4.83
C GLU A 152 1.57 -0.79 3.50
N LEU A 153 2.10 0.37 3.11
CA LEU A 153 2.94 0.49 1.93
C LEU A 153 4.21 -0.36 2.05
N ALA A 154 4.83 -0.40 3.24
CA ALA A 154 6.04 -1.14 3.46
C ALA A 154 5.86 -2.65 3.28
N HIS A 155 4.70 -3.22 3.67
CA HIS A 155 4.37 -4.62 3.37
C HIS A 155 4.44 -4.90 1.87
N SER A 156 3.84 -4.03 1.05
CA SER A 156 3.87 -4.18 -0.41
C SER A 156 5.27 -4.00 -0.99
N LEU A 157 6.01 -2.99 -0.54
CA LEU A 157 7.39 -2.76 -0.98
C LEU A 157 8.32 -3.92 -0.59
N GLN A 158 8.13 -4.52 0.58
CA GLN A 158 8.88 -5.71 0.97
C GLN A 158 8.59 -6.86 -0.01
N HIS A 159 7.31 -7.07 -0.32
CA HIS A 159 6.89 -8.14 -1.21
C HIS A 159 7.40 -7.98 -2.64
N PHE A 160 7.46 -6.77 -3.19
CA PHE A 160 7.82 -6.56 -4.61
C PHE A 160 9.24 -6.03 -4.85
N SER A 161 9.78 -5.22 -3.95
CA SER A 161 11.00 -4.43 -4.17
C SER A 161 12.16 -4.82 -3.26
N PHE A 162 11.89 -5.41 -2.10
CA PHE A 162 12.92 -5.82 -1.13
C PHE A 162 12.92 -7.33 -0.83
N ASN A 163 12.30 -8.12 -1.70
CA ASN A 163 12.31 -9.59 -1.63
C ASN A 163 13.52 -10.23 -2.31
N ASP A 164 14.41 -9.42 -2.92
CA ASP A 164 15.63 -9.95 -3.52
C ASP A 164 16.55 -10.55 -2.45
N GLY A 165 17.35 -11.56 -2.82
CA GLY A 165 18.15 -12.30 -1.86
C GLY A 165 19.14 -11.45 -1.04
N LYS A 166 19.54 -10.27 -1.53
CA LYS A 166 20.48 -9.38 -0.83
C LYS A 166 19.74 -8.44 0.13
N ALA A 167 18.64 -7.84 -0.30
CA ALA A 167 17.81 -6.98 0.52
C ALA A 167 17.15 -7.80 1.64
N ASP A 168 16.56 -8.95 1.31
CA ASP A 168 15.91 -9.83 2.28
C ASP A 168 16.90 -10.37 3.32
N GLN A 169 18.14 -10.69 2.91
CA GLN A 169 19.18 -11.10 3.85
C GLN A 169 19.53 -9.98 4.83
N LYS A 170 19.64 -8.72 4.38
CA LYS A 170 19.91 -7.58 5.27
C LYS A 170 18.75 -7.34 6.24
N ILE A 171 17.51 -7.40 5.74
CA ILE A 171 16.30 -7.24 6.55
C ILE A 171 16.23 -8.34 7.61
N THR A 172 16.46 -9.59 7.20
CA THR A 172 16.47 -10.76 8.11
C THR A 172 17.54 -10.61 9.19
N GLN A 173 18.77 -10.26 8.81
CA GLN A 173 19.85 -10.04 9.78
C GLN A 173 19.57 -8.90 10.76
N ALA A 174 18.91 -7.83 10.31
CA ALA A 174 18.51 -6.74 11.19
C ALA A 174 17.39 -7.20 12.14
N TRP A 175 16.37 -7.88 11.63
CA TRP A 175 15.26 -8.41 12.43
C TRP A 175 15.73 -9.32 13.56
N GLU A 176 16.52 -10.36 13.23
CA GLU A 176 17.04 -11.34 14.21
C GLU A 176 17.86 -10.69 15.33
N GLN A 177 18.48 -9.54 15.08
CA GLN A 177 19.42 -8.91 16.00
C GLN A 177 18.85 -7.68 16.72
N GLU A 178 17.83 -7.04 16.16
CA GLU A 178 17.40 -5.71 16.60
C GLU A 178 15.92 -5.63 17.00
N ALA A 179 15.09 -6.62 16.60
CA ALA A 179 13.65 -6.59 16.88
C ALA A 179 13.34 -6.50 18.39
N SER A 180 14.00 -7.30 19.22
CA SER A 180 13.81 -7.30 20.67
C SER A 180 14.31 -6.03 21.37
N SER A 181 15.24 -5.30 20.76
CA SER A 181 15.75 -4.02 21.25
C SER A 181 14.77 -2.88 20.93
N LEU A 182 14.23 -2.85 19.70
CA LEU A 182 13.27 -1.84 19.28
C LEU A 182 11.88 -2.06 19.90
N PHE A 183 11.43 -3.31 19.92
CA PHE A 183 10.08 -3.73 20.28
C PHE A 183 10.08 -4.75 21.45
N PRO A 184 10.59 -4.38 22.64
CA PRO A 184 10.74 -5.31 23.75
C PRO A 184 9.38 -5.83 24.22
N GLY A 185 9.21 -7.15 24.24
CA GLY A 185 8.00 -7.83 24.73
C GLY A 185 6.78 -7.68 23.82
N MET A 186 6.96 -7.29 22.57
CA MET A 186 5.88 -7.17 21.57
C MET A 186 5.97 -8.31 20.57
N ASP A 187 5.47 -9.48 20.95
CA ASP A 187 5.58 -10.75 20.21
C ASP A 187 5.24 -10.60 18.72
N TYR A 188 4.26 -9.78 18.37
CA TYR A 188 3.89 -9.49 16.97
C TYR A 188 5.09 -9.06 16.10
N PHE A 189 5.96 -8.18 16.57
CA PHE A 189 7.16 -7.76 15.83
C PHE A 189 8.36 -8.71 16.01
N LEU A 190 8.32 -9.55 17.04
CA LEU A 190 9.37 -10.53 17.32
C LEU A 190 9.19 -11.82 16.51
N ASP A 191 7.94 -12.19 16.24
CA ASP A 191 7.57 -13.42 15.56
C ASP A 191 7.40 -13.24 14.05
N TYR A 192 7.10 -12.02 13.59
CA TYR A 192 6.85 -11.70 12.17
C TYR A 192 7.84 -10.67 11.63
N LYS A 193 8.76 -11.12 10.77
CA LYS A 193 9.78 -10.29 10.10
C LYS A 193 9.15 -9.17 9.28
N GLU A 194 8.04 -9.47 8.61
CA GLU A 194 7.30 -8.54 7.77
C GLU A 194 6.73 -7.37 8.58
N GLU A 195 6.15 -7.64 9.74
CA GLU A 195 5.63 -6.61 10.65
C GLU A 195 6.76 -5.76 11.23
N TYR A 196 7.89 -6.38 11.58
CA TYR A 196 9.09 -5.66 12.01
C TYR A 196 9.57 -4.70 10.93
N PHE A 197 9.68 -5.18 9.68
CA PHE A 197 10.13 -4.35 8.56
C PHE A 197 9.17 -3.18 8.31
N ALA A 198 7.87 -3.46 8.24
CA ALA A 198 6.84 -2.47 7.98
C ALA A 198 6.84 -1.36 9.05
N GLU A 199 6.93 -1.74 10.32
CA GLU A 199 6.96 -0.77 11.41
C GLU A 199 8.28 0.02 11.43
N CYS A 200 9.42 -0.60 11.14
CA CYS A 200 10.68 0.14 11.02
C CYS A 200 10.66 1.16 9.88
N PHE A 201 10.04 0.81 8.74
CA PHE A 201 9.85 1.74 7.62
C PHE A 201 9.00 2.94 8.07
N ALA A 202 7.86 2.70 8.73
CA ALA A 202 7.03 3.76 9.29
C ALA A 202 7.82 4.62 10.30
N TYR A 203 8.59 4.01 11.21
CA TYR A 203 9.45 4.74 12.15
C TYR A 203 10.43 5.68 11.44
N TYR A 204 11.06 5.21 10.36
CA TYR A 204 12.07 5.99 9.64
C TYR A 204 11.46 7.20 8.92
N PHE A 205 10.32 7.04 8.24
CA PHE A 205 9.76 8.10 7.40
C PHE A 205 8.75 9.01 8.11
N TYR A 206 8.15 8.57 9.23
CA TYR A 206 7.09 9.32 9.90
C TYR A 206 7.55 10.61 10.60
N SER A 207 8.52 10.52 11.51
CA SER A 207 8.97 11.68 12.29
C SER A 207 10.45 11.62 12.65
N ALA A 208 11.03 12.76 13.03
CA ALA A 208 12.41 12.81 13.53
C ALA A 208 12.58 11.96 14.80
N ASP A 209 11.59 11.98 15.70
CA ASP A 209 11.65 11.28 16.98
C ASP A 209 11.61 9.75 16.79
N THR A 210 10.69 9.25 15.97
CA THR A 210 10.62 7.81 15.65
C THR A 210 11.88 7.35 14.90
N ARG A 211 12.39 8.18 13.99
CA ARG A 211 13.63 7.91 13.25
C ARG A 211 14.84 7.81 14.17
N GLU A 212 14.96 8.69 15.16
CA GLU A 212 16.07 8.64 16.13
C GLU A 212 15.95 7.43 17.05
N GLN A 213 14.73 7.04 17.45
CA GLN A 213 14.52 5.79 18.18
C GLN A 213 14.97 4.57 17.37
N LEU A 214 14.61 4.50 16.09
CA LEU A 214 15.05 3.45 15.18
C LEU A 214 16.58 3.43 15.08
N LYS A 215 17.21 4.59 14.84
CA LYS A 215 18.67 4.71 14.75
C LYS A 215 19.39 4.17 15.97
N ARG A 216 18.88 4.45 17.17
CA ARG A 216 19.48 4.02 18.44
C ARG A 216 19.28 2.54 18.70
N LYS A 217 18.09 2.00 18.44
CA LYS A 217 17.68 0.66 18.87
C LYS A 217 17.83 -0.42 17.79
N ALA A 218 17.75 -0.03 16.53
CA ALA A 218 17.89 -0.88 15.35
C ALA A 218 18.76 -0.20 14.26
N PRO A 219 20.06 0.06 14.55
CA PRO A 219 20.95 0.80 13.66
C PRO A 219 21.18 0.14 12.29
N LYS A 220 21.11 -1.19 12.17
CA LYS A 220 21.24 -1.88 10.87
C LYS A 220 20.01 -1.63 10.01
N MET A 221 18.81 -1.73 10.58
CA MET A 221 17.59 -1.38 9.86
C MET A 221 17.57 0.10 9.48
N TYR A 222 17.96 1.00 10.38
CA TYR A 222 18.15 2.42 10.07
C TYR A 222 19.10 2.61 8.87
N THR A 223 20.23 1.92 8.88
CA THR A 223 21.23 2.01 7.79
C THR A 223 20.65 1.53 6.47
N PHE A 224 19.90 0.42 6.48
CA PHE A 224 19.20 -0.08 5.30
C PHE A 224 18.23 0.96 4.73
N LEU A 225 17.32 1.49 5.55
CA LEU A 225 16.31 2.46 5.13
C LEU A 225 16.92 3.79 4.70
N SER A 226 18.01 4.23 5.34
CA SER A 226 18.74 5.43 4.93
C SER A 226 19.47 5.31 3.59
N SER A 227 19.64 4.09 3.08
CA SER A 227 20.23 3.86 1.77
C SER A 227 19.24 3.98 0.61
N LEU A 228 17.93 4.06 0.92
CA LEU A 228 16.88 4.39 -0.05
C LEU A 228 17.01 5.87 -0.42
N LYS A 229 17.14 6.18 -1.72
CA LYS A 229 17.49 7.52 -2.24
C LYS A 229 16.37 8.15 -3.05
#